data_AF-A0A497FMU6-F1
#
_entry.id   AF-A0A497FMU6-F1
#
_cell.length_a   1.000
_cell.length_b   1.000
_cell.length_c   1.000
_cell.angle_alpha   90.00
_cell.angle_beta   90.00
_cell.angle_gamma   90.00
#
_symmetry.space_group_name_H-M   'P 1'
#
loop_
_entity.id
_entity.type
_entity.pdbx_description
1 polymer ?
#
loop_
_entity_poly.entity_id
_entity_poly.type
_entity_poly.pdbx_seq_one_letter_code
_entity_poly.pdbx_strand_id
1 'polypeptide(L)'
;MKREKEIAMKILRKDPRVRRLLMDLPKELSEKFTFSLRDLAKRHSISYGRISKIIERWHKNNILKIKAIPNYHVLGLRLLLVFVEPKTEDWIKKATEMLYFRFGGWAYGNGKYALMLLTPPLNKVEDHLTYIEENIGKMKDYYILNRLLPAMPNLDYLFEEKTPWSKLPIREAREVLYRIVFDKLDILSLSKLEHDGLVRITDLSRELKTNRKTLEYRLRTRVRNLIEGFSLELNLLEYDEAPKHLFVIWGDHVYKLSSTVASPYPTEVYLGDKVAAMLIDLPSKERLGFLDYISSLGEWREYQIAPDWQYKPLPVNALAGKNMWMSVITL
;
A
#
# COMPACT_ATOMS: atom_id res chain seq x y z
N MET A 1 -9.78 -21.04 -0.75
CA MET A 1 -8.71 -20.08 -1.08
C MET A 1 -7.34 -20.78 -1.21
N LYS A 2 -6.91 -21.57 -0.21
CA LYS A 2 -5.68 -22.38 -0.22
C LYS A 2 -5.33 -23.09 -1.55
N ARG A 3 -6.25 -23.87 -2.13
CA ARG A 3 -6.03 -24.55 -3.43
C ARG A 3 -5.65 -23.60 -4.57
N GLU A 4 -6.24 -22.41 -4.62
CA GLU A 4 -5.94 -21.41 -5.65
C GLU A 4 -4.54 -20.83 -5.46
N LYS A 5 -4.14 -20.56 -4.21
CA LYS A 5 -2.78 -20.12 -3.85
C LYS A 5 -1.73 -21.19 -4.21
N GLU A 6 -2.00 -22.46 -3.95
CA GLU A 6 -1.12 -23.58 -4.35
C GLU A 6 -0.96 -23.69 -5.88
N ILE A 7 -2.06 -23.52 -6.63
CA ILE A 7 -2.03 -23.49 -8.10
C ILE A 7 -1.19 -22.31 -8.59
N ALA A 8 -1.36 -21.12 -7.99
CA ALA A 8 -0.59 -19.92 -8.34
C ALA A 8 0.90 -20.15 -8.08
N MET A 9 1.26 -20.69 -6.91
CA MET A 9 2.63 -21.04 -6.54
C MET A 9 3.26 -22.02 -7.54
N LYS A 10 2.52 -23.05 -7.96
CA LYS A 10 2.97 -24.03 -8.96
C LYS A 10 3.23 -23.39 -10.33
N ILE A 11 2.39 -22.44 -10.76
CA ILE A 11 2.58 -21.71 -12.02
C ILE A 11 3.83 -20.83 -11.93
N LEU A 12 4.00 -20.05 -10.86
CA LEU A 12 5.14 -19.16 -10.64
C LEU A 12 6.47 -19.93 -10.56
N ARG A 13 6.45 -21.15 -10.00
CA ARG A 13 7.63 -22.01 -9.94
C ARG A 13 8.01 -22.56 -11.32
N LYS A 14 7.01 -23.00 -12.10
CA LYS A 14 7.23 -23.66 -13.39
C LYS A 14 7.59 -22.71 -14.52
N ASP A 15 7.08 -21.48 -14.52
CA ASP A 15 7.24 -20.56 -15.66
C ASP A 15 7.79 -19.20 -15.20
N PRO A 16 9.13 -19.00 -15.24
CA PRO A 16 9.76 -17.75 -14.81
C PRO A 16 9.33 -16.55 -15.66
N ARG A 17 8.84 -16.77 -16.89
CA ARG A 17 8.33 -15.69 -17.76
C ARG A 17 7.08 -15.05 -17.16
N VAL A 18 6.25 -15.82 -16.45
CA VAL A 18 5.07 -15.28 -15.75
C VAL A 18 5.52 -14.35 -14.63
N ARG A 19 6.56 -14.72 -13.87
CA ARG A 19 7.12 -13.86 -12.81
C ARG A 19 7.61 -12.52 -13.37
N ARG A 20 8.43 -12.57 -14.44
CA ARG A 20 8.94 -11.37 -15.11
C ARG A 20 7.81 -10.47 -15.63
N LEU A 21 6.79 -11.06 -16.25
CA LEU A 21 5.63 -10.31 -16.73
C LEU A 21 4.90 -9.58 -15.60
N LEU A 22 4.69 -10.24 -14.45
CA LEU A 22 4.05 -9.61 -13.30
C LEU A 22 4.90 -8.46 -12.75
N MET A 23 6.22 -8.61 -12.68
CA MET A 23 7.14 -7.56 -12.23
C MET A 23 7.15 -6.34 -13.17
N ASP A 24 6.88 -6.53 -14.46
CA ASP A 24 6.83 -5.43 -15.45
C ASP A 24 5.46 -4.75 -15.55
N LEU A 25 4.39 -5.40 -15.06
CA LEU A 25 3.04 -4.86 -15.06
C LEU A 25 2.89 -3.52 -14.29
N PRO A 26 3.37 -3.36 -13.03
CA PRO A 26 3.31 -2.08 -12.33
C PRO A 26 4.16 -0.98 -12.99
N LYS A 27 5.25 -1.34 -13.68
CA LYS A 27 6.11 -0.38 -14.41
C LYS A 27 5.34 0.20 -15.60
N GLU A 28 4.74 -0.68 -16.41
CA GLU A 28 3.90 -0.27 -17.55
C GLU A 28 2.73 0.62 -17.15
N LEU A 29 2.05 0.28 -16.04
CA LEU A 29 0.99 1.11 -15.48
C LEU A 29 1.49 2.50 -15.06
N SER A 30 2.66 2.56 -14.43
CA SER A 30 3.26 3.82 -13.98
C SER A 30 3.68 4.71 -15.17
N GLU A 31 4.15 4.12 -16.27
CA GLU A 31 4.58 4.87 -17.46
C GLU A 31 3.41 5.32 -18.36
N LYS A 32 2.47 4.42 -18.65
CA LYS A 32 1.47 4.64 -19.70
C LYS A 32 0.08 4.95 -19.17
N PHE A 33 -0.22 4.61 -17.91
CA PHE A 33 -1.58 4.61 -17.30
C PHE A 33 -2.63 3.75 -18.01
N THR A 34 -2.34 3.32 -19.23
CA THR A 34 -3.18 2.53 -20.12
C THR A 34 -2.28 1.42 -20.65
N PHE A 35 -2.19 0.29 -19.94
CA PHE A 35 -1.30 -0.79 -20.35
C PHE A 35 -2.00 -1.75 -21.33
N SER A 36 -1.19 -2.39 -22.18
CA SER A 36 -1.65 -3.44 -23.09
C SER A 36 -1.10 -4.78 -22.60
N LEU A 37 -1.97 -5.59 -22.02
CA LEU A 37 -1.60 -6.95 -21.60
C LEU A 37 -1.13 -7.81 -22.78
N ARG A 38 -1.64 -7.53 -23.99
CA ARG A 38 -1.22 -8.21 -25.22
C ARG A 38 0.25 -7.93 -25.53
N ASP A 39 0.69 -6.69 -25.40
CA ASP A 39 2.08 -6.31 -25.70
C ASP A 39 3.04 -6.83 -24.62
N LEU A 40 2.62 -6.79 -23.35
CA LEU A 40 3.33 -7.47 -22.25
C LEU A 40 3.48 -8.97 -22.53
N ALA A 41 2.39 -9.65 -22.89
CA ALA A 41 2.42 -11.09 -23.19
C ALA A 41 3.41 -11.41 -24.32
N LYS A 42 3.39 -10.61 -25.40
CA LYS A 42 4.29 -10.75 -26.55
C LYS A 42 5.75 -10.59 -26.13
N ARG A 43 6.10 -9.58 -25.34
CA ARG A 43 7.48 -9.34 -24.85
C ARG A 43 8.05 -10.50 -24.04
N HIS A 44 7.21 -11.17 -23.26
CA HIS A 44 7.65 -12.33 -22.46
C HIS A 44 7.41 -13.67 -23.16
N SER A 45 7.02 -13.67 -24.44
CA SER A 45 6.74 -14.89 -25.21
C SER A 45 5.70 -15.81 -24.56
N ILE A 46 4.63 -15.22 -24.03
CA ILE A 46 3.47 -15.91 -23.45
C ILE A 46 2.23 -15.61 -24.30
N SER A 47 1.36 -16.60 -24.51
CA SER A 47 0.10 -16.33 -25.21
C SER A 47 -0.80 -15.41 -24.38
N TYR A 48 -1.39 -14.39 -25.04
CA TYR A 48 -2.30 -13.45 -24.40
C TYR A 48 -3.44 -14.15 -23.65
N GLY A 49 -4.08 -15.15 -24.29
CA GLY A 49 -5.18 -15.90 -23.67
C GLY A 49 -4.78 -16.64 -22.40
N ARG A 50 -3.54 -17.12 -22.31
CA ARG A 50 -3.04 -17.76 -21.08
C ARG A 50 -2.84 -16.73 -19.98
N ILE A 51 -2.17 -15.61 -20.26
CA ILE A 51 -1.89 -14.62 -19.22
C ILE A 51 -3.15 -13.86 -18.76
N SER A 52 -4.09 -13.56 -19.66
CA SER A 52 -5.38 -12.94 -19.31
C SER A 52 -6.12 -13.80 -18.29
N LYS A 53 -6.24 -15.11 -18.56
CA LYS A 53 -6.88 -16.07 -17.64
C LYS A 53 -6.16 -16.16 -16.29
N ILE A 54 -4.82 -16.10 -16.28
CA ILE A 54 -4.03 -16.11 -15.04
C ILE A 54 -4.33 -14.86 -14.22
N ILE A 55 -4.20 -13.66 -14.82
CA ILE A 55 -4.40 -12.38 -14.13
C ILE A 55 -5.84 -12.27 -13.64
N GLU A 56 -6.84 -12.54 -14.48
CA GLU A 56 -8.26 -12.49 -14.11
C GLU A 56 -8.58 -13.44 -12.95
N ARG A 57 -8.08 -14.69 -13.02
CA ARG A 57 -8.29 -15.67 -11.96
C ARG A 57 -7.62 -15.25 -10.66
N TRP A 58 -6.38 -14.78 -10.69
CA TRP A 58 -5.65 -14.40 -9.49
C TRP A 58 -6.17 -13.11 -8.87
N HIS A 59 -6.58 -12.14 -9.69
CA HIS A 59 -7.23 -10.91 -9.23
C HIS A 59 -8.57 -11.21 -8.57
N LYS A 60 -9.44 -12.00 -9.23
CA LYS A 60 -10.74 -12.42 -8.67
C LYS A 60 -10.63 -13.17 -7.34
N ASN A 61 -9.56 -13.95 -7.15
CA ASN A 61 -9.32 -14.72 -5.92
C ASN A 61 -8.44 -13.99 -4.90
N ASN A 62 -8.19 -12.68 -5.07
CA ASN A 62 -7.35 -11.85 -4.19
C ASN A 62 -5.90 -12.38 -4.00
N ILE A 63 -5.41 -13.16 -4.96
CA ILE A 63 -4.03 -13.64 -5.01
C ILE A 63 -3.11 -12.56 -5.59
N LEU A 64 -3.56 -11.88 -6.63
CA LEU A 64 -2.85 -10.78 -7.28
C LEU A 64 -3.58 -9.48 -6.99
N LYS A 65 -2.90 -8.53 -6.36
CA LYS A 65 -3.40 -7.18 -6.18
C LYS A 65 -2.43 -6.18 -6.78
N ILE A 66 -2.97 -5.26 -7.56
CA ILE A 66 -2.24 -4.10 -8.06
C ILE A 66 -3.02 -2.87 -7.66
N LYS A 67 -2.35 -1.90 -7.04
CA LYS A 67 -2.98 -0.68 -6.54
C LYS A 67 -2.10 0.52 -6.82
N ALA A 68 -2.70 1.65 -7.18
CA ALA A 68 -1.99 2.92 -7.20
C ALA A 68 -1.70 3.38 -5.77
N ILE A 69 -0.48 3.80 -5.50
CA ILE A 69 -0.07 4.36 -4.23
C ILE A 69 -0.15 5.88 -4.31
N PRO A 70 -1.00 6.53 -3.50
CA PRO A 70 -1.10 7.97 -3.50
C PRO A 70 0.20 8.64 -3.07
N ASN A 71 0.56 9.73 -3.73
CA ASN A 71 1.59 10.62 -3.23
C ASN A 71 0.95 11.58 -2.21
N TYR A 72 0.93 11.16 -0.95
CA TYR A 72 0.32 11.93 0.14
C TYR A 72 0.94 13.32 0.31
N HIS A 73 2.24 13.45 0.05
CA HIS A 73 2.92 14.74 0.11
C HIS A 73 2.39 15.73 -0.93
N VAL A 74 2.23 15.31 -2.19
CA VAL A 74 1.62 16.11 -3.27
C VAL A 74 0.17 16.47 -2.94
N LEU A 75 -0.54 15.56 -2.28
CA LEU A 75 -1.91 15.81 -1.84
C LEU A 75 -1.99 16.77 -0.64
N GLY A 76 -0.87 17.18 -0.03
CA GLY A 76 -0.89 18.01 1.19
C GLY A 76 -1.37 17.25 2.43
N LEU A 77 -1.28 15.92 2.40
CA LEU A 77 -1.64 15.03 3.50
C LEU A 77 -0.36 14.49 4.18
N ARG A 78 -0.50 14.05 5.42
CA ARG A 78 0.52 13.29 6.16
C ARG A 78 0.03 11.89 6.45
N LEU A 79 0.93 10.95 6.71
CA LEU A 79 0.60 9.62 7.17
C LEU A 79 0.81 9.60 8.68
N LEU A 80 -0.26 9.40 9.45
CA LEU A 80 -0.22 9.40 10.91
C LEU A 80 -0.55 8.00 11.42
N LEU A 81 0.48 7.28 11.87
CA LEU A 81 0.34 5.96 12.48
C LEU A 81 0.21 6.11 13.99
N VAL A 82 -0.82 5.55 14.60
CA VAL A 82 -1.15 5.76 16.02
C VAL A 82 -1.41 4.43 16.71
N PHE A 83 -0.86 4.28 17.92
CA PHE A 83 -1.11 3.18 18.84
C PHE A 83 -1.90 3.71 20.04
N VAL A 84 -3.04 3.07 20.31
CA VAL A 84 -3.99 3.53 21.33
C VAL A 84 -4.35 2.37 22.24
N GLU A 85 -4.45 2.63 23.54
CA GLU A 85 -5.18 1.79 24.49
C GLU A 85 -6.65 2.23 24.47
N PRO A 86 -7.52 1.48 23.77
CA PRO A 86 -8.89 1.93 23.54
C PRO A 86 -9.71 1.92 24.83
N LYS A 87 -10.58 2.91 25.01
CA LYS A 87 -11.54 2.98 26.14
C LYS A 87 -12.61 1.89 26.06
N THR A 88 -12.89 1.41 24.86
CA THR A 88 -13.99 0.47 24.55
C THR A 88 -13.57 -0.52 23.47
N GLU A 89 -14.18 -1.71 23.44
CA GLU A 89 -13.91 -2.68 22.36
C GLU A 89 -14.41 -2.21 20.98
N ASP A 90 -15.46 -1.38 20.92
CA ASP A 90 -16.02 -0.82 19.68
C ASP A 90 -15.26 0.44 19.16
N TRP A 91 -13.98 0.57 19.50
CA TRP A 91 -13.16 1.71 19.09
C TRP A 91 -13.03 1.82 17.56
N ILE A 92 -13.05 0.68 16.86
CA ILE A 92 -12.87 0.63 15.41
C ILE A 92 -14.03 1.31 14.68
N LYS A 93 -15.26 1.20 15.18
CA LYS A 93 -16.42 1.88 14.60
C LYS A 93 -16.25 3.39 14.64
N LYS A 94 -15.90 3.93 15.82
CA LYS A 94 -15.58 5.36 15.99
C LYS A 94 -14.42 5.80 15.09
N ALA A 95 -13.36 5.00 15.02
CA ALA A 95 -12.22 5.29 14.17
C ALA A 95 -12.64 5.36 12.68
N THR A 96 -13.52 4.47 12.23
CA THR A 96 -14.00 4.48 10.85
C THR A 96 -14.91 5.66 10.53
N GLU A 97 -15.52 6.31 11.52
CA GLU A 97 -16.30 7.55 11.32
C GLU A 97 -15.38 8.75 11.04
N MET A 98 -14.10 8.67 11.41
CA MET A 98 -13.12 9.70 11.08
C MET A 98 -12.92 9.78 9.57
N LEU A 99 -13.05 11.00 9.05
CA LEU A 99 -13.01 11.32 7.63
C LEU A 99 -11.67 10.91 6.98
N TYR A 100 -10.57 11.02 7.72
CA TYR A 100 -9.22 10.72 7.25
C TYR A 100 -8.71 9.32 7.62
N PHE A 101 -9.60 8.43 8.08
CA PHE A 101 -9.23 7.05 8.39
C PHE A 101 -8.79 6.27 7.14
N ARG A 102 -7.65 5.58 7.23
CA ARG A 102 -7.14 4.68 6.19
C ARG A 102 -7.35 3.24 6.56
N PHE A 103 -6.79 2.81 7.67
CA PHE A 103 -6.95 1.46 8.16
C PHE A 103 -6.79 1.41 9.66
N GLY A 104 -7.25 0.30 10.23
CA GLY A 104 -7.02 -0.01 11.61
C GLY A 104 -7.40 -1.43 11.96
N GLY A 105 -6.82 -1.91 13.04
CA GLY A 105 -7.09 -3.21 13.63
C GLY A 105 -6.28 -3.42 14.89
N TRP A 106 -6.29 -4.63 15.41
CA TRP A 106 -5.51 -4.96 16.61
C TRP A 106 -4.04 -5.21 16.28
N ALA A 107 -3.17 -4.69 17.13
CA ALA A 107 -1.73 -4.94 17.13
C ALA A 107 -1.28 -5.49 18.49
N TYR A 108 -0.44 -6.52 18.47
CA TYR A 108 0.06 -7.24 19.64
C TYR A 108 1.58 -7.13 19.70
N GLY A 109 2.10 -6.54 20.77
CA GLY A 109 3.52 -6.47 21.07
C GLY A 109 3.72 -6.69 22.56
N ASN A 110 4.21 -5.69 23.28
CA ASN A 110 4.24 -5.68 24.76
C ASN A 110 2.86 -5.39 25.39
N GLY A 111 1.78 -5.70 24.67
CA GLY A 111 0.40 -5.35 25.02
C GLY A 111 -0.51 -5.47 23.81
N LYS A 112 -1.82 -5.28 24.05
CA LYS A 112 -2.86 -5.22 23.01
C LYS A 112 -3.20 -3.76 22.74
N TYR A 113 -3.01 -3.31 21.50
CA TYR A 113 -3.22 -1.93 21.09
C TYR A 113 -4.15 -1.85 19.88
N ALA A 114 -4.97 -0.79 19.86
CA ALA A 114 -5.64 -0.33 18.65
C ALA A 114 -4.60 0.39 17.78
N LEU A 115 -4.33 -0.17 16.60
CA LEU A 115 -3.46 0.45 15.60
C LEU A 115 -4.33 1.14 14.55
N MET A 116 -3.97 2.37 14.20
CA MET A 116 -4.65 3.15 13.18
C MET A 116 -3.66 3.86 12.28
N LEU A 117 -3.97 3.94 10.99
CA LEU A 117 -3.37 4.90 10.07
C LEU A 117 -4.43 5.92 9.65
N LEU A 118 -4.11 7.19 9.86
CA LEU A 118 -4.87 8.33 9.38
C LEU A 118 -4.08 9.08 8.31
N THR A 119 -4.77 9.78 7.41
CA THR A 119 -4.13 10.71 6.46
C THR A 119 -4.62 12.14 6.59
N PRO A 120 -4.38 12.81 7.72
CA PRO A 120 -4.87 14.17 7.93
C PRO A 120 -4.16 15.18 7.02
N PRO A 121 -4.78 16.34 6.76
CA PRO A 121 -4.07 17.51 6.23
C PRO A 121 -2.88 17.86 7.13
N LEU A 122 -1.79 18.36 6.53
CA LEU A 122 -0.54 18.65 7.24
C LEU A 122 -0.74 19.51 8.50
N ASN A 123 -1.60 20.53 8.42
CA ASN A 123 -1.88 21.48 9.51
C ASN A 123 -2.94 20.97 10.50
N LYS A 124 -3.33 19.69 10.44
CA LYS A 124 -4.41 19.10 11.24
C LYS A 124 -3.97 17.87 12.03
N VAL A 125 -2.68 17.54 12.03
CA VAL A 125 -2.16 16.38 12.76
C VAL A 125 -2.49 16.46 14.26
N GLU A 126 -2.26 17.61 14.89
CA GLU A 126 -2.54 17.81 16.33
C GLU A 126 -4.02 17.69 16.66
N ASP A 127 -4.92 18.30 15.87
CA ASP A 127 -6.37 18.19 16.03
C ASP A 127 -6.83 16.71 16.02
N HIS A 128 -6.26 15.91 15.11
CA HIS A 128 -6.54 14.47 15.03
C HIS A 128 -6.01 13.70 16.25
N LEU A 129 -4.81 14.01 16.73
CA LEU A 129 -4.23 13.39 17.92
C LEU A 129 -5.10 13.66 19.16
N THR A 130 -5.53 14.91 19.36
CA THR A 130 -6.43 15.31 20.45
C THR A 130 -7.76 14.56 20.38
N TYR A 131 -8.37 14.50 19.19
CA TYR A 131 -9.63 13.78 19.01
C TYR A 131 -9.52 12.30 19.38
N ILE A 132 -8.39 11.65 19.03
CA ILE A 132 -8.15 10.23 19.35
C ILE A 132 -8.07 10.01 20.86
N GLU A 133 -7.30 10.84 21.58
CA GLU A 133 -7.18 10.83 23.05
C GLU A 133 -8.55 10.96 23.73
N GLU A 134 -9.36 11.90 23.25
CA GLU A 134 -10.67 12.21 23.81
C GLU A 134 -11.69 11.10 23.52
N ASN A 135 -11.75 10.60 22.29
CA ASN A 135 -12.90 9.80 21.82
C ASN A 135 -12.62 8.30 21.68
N ILE A 136 -11.37 7.91 21.44
CA ILE A 136 -10.98 6.53 21.14
C ILE A 136 -10.27 5.91 22.35
N GLY A 137 -9.21 6.54 22.86
CA GLY A 137 -8.46 5.98 23.96
C GLY A 137 -7.14 6.68 24.26
N LYS A 138 -6.46 6.21 25.30
CA LYS A 138 -5.18 6.78 25.72
C LYS A 138 -4.12 6.47 24.68
N MET A 139 -3.45 7.49 24.17
CA MET A 139 -2.39 7.31 23.18
C MET A 139 -1.15 6.71 23.84
N LYS A 140 -0.56 5.72 23.17
CA LYS A 140 0.69 5.08 23.61
C LYS A 140 1.87 5.64 22.85
N ASP A 141 1.77 5.64 21.53
CA ASP A 141 2.77 6.15 20.61
C ASP A 141 2.08 6.68 19.34
N TYR A 142 2.72 7.61 18.65
CA TYR A 142 2.31 8.03 17.32
C TYR A 142 3.52 8.40 16.47
N TYR A 143 3.39 8.21 15.15
CA TYR A 143 4.47 8.43 14.21
C TYR A 143 3.95 9.15 12.98
N ILE A 144 4.61 10.27 12.67
CA ILE A 144 4.34 11.07 11.49
C ILE A 144 5.28 10.61 10.37
N LEU A 145 4.69 10.13 9.29
CA LEU A 145 5.35 9.56 8.14
C LEU A 145 5.04 10.45 6.93
N ASN A 146 5.98 10.53 6.01
CA ASN A 146 5.91 11.41 4.85
C ASN A 146 5.37 10.70 3.62
N ARG A 147 5.69 9.42 3.44
CA ARG A 147 5.45 8.69 2.19
C ARG A 147 5.09 7.23 2.43
N LEU A 148 4.28 6.68 1.52
CA LEU A 148 4.10 5.24 1.34
C LEU A 148 4.77 4.88 0.00
N LEU A 149 5.67 3.90 0.02
CA LEU A 149 6.38 3.46 -1.17
C LEU A 149 5.61 2.36 -1.91
N PRO A 150 5.69 2.32 -3.26
CA PRO A 150 5.10 1.22 -4.00
C PRO A 150 5.88 -0.08 -3.77
N ALA A 151 5.15 -1.18 -3.56
CA ALA A 151 5.71 -2.52 -3.52
C ALA A 151 6.04 -2.99 -4.94
N MET A 152 7.28 -3.41 -5.16
CA MET A 152 7.75 -3.96 -6.43
C MET A 152 8.53 -5.24 -6.14
N PRO A 153 7.83 -6.33 -5.80
CA PRO A 153 8.45 -7.55 -5.31
C PRO A 153 9.36 -8.14 -6.38
N ASN A 154 10.56 -8.55 -5.99
CA ASN A 154 11.42 -9.36 -6.84
C ASN A 154 11.02 -10.83 -6.69
N LEU A 155 10.22 -11.30 -7.64
CA LEU A 155 9.64 -12.64 -7.62
C LEU A 155 10.66 -13.75 -7.90
N ASP A 156 11.88 -13.44 -8.30
CA ASP A 156 12.94 -14.44 -8.41
C ASP A 156 13.40 -14.95 -7.04
N TYR A 157 13.28 -14.14 -5.98
CA TYR A 157 13.55 -14.54 -4.59
C TYR A 157 12.45 -15.40 -3.96
N LEU A 158 11.27 -15.52 -4.59
CA LEU A 158 10.13 -16.26 -4.03
C LEU A 158 10.43 -17.75 -3.76
N PHE A 159 11.36 -18.34 -4.50
CA PHE A 159 11.72 -19.76 -4.41
C PHE A 159 13.14 -19.99 -3.91
N GLU A 160 13.84 -18.95 -3.47
CA GLU A 160 15.12 -19.11 -2.80
C GLU A 160 14.91 -19.63 -1.36
N GLU A 161 15.96 -20.21 -0.79
CA GLU A 161 15.91 -20.75 0.58
C GLU A 161 15.63 -19.65 1.60
N LYS A 162 16.33 -18.51 1.45
CA LYS A 162 16.18 -17.29 2.24
C LYS A 162 16.24 -16.06 1.35
N THR A 163 15.49 -15.03 1.70
CA THR A 163 15.52 -13.74 1.01
C THR A 163 16.83 -12.99 1.35
N PRO A 164 17.59 -12.49 0.35
CA PRO A 164 18.82 -11.76 0.61
C PRO A 164 18.52 -10.29 1.00
N TRP A 165 17.97 -10.08 2.19
CA TRP A 165 17.44 -8.78 2.67
C TRP A 165 18.40 -7.60 2.46
N SER A 166 19.68 -7.76 2.79
CA SER A 166 20.70 -6.71 2.66
C SER A 166 21.12 -6.39 1.22
N LYS A 167 20.75 -7.25 0.26
CA LYS A 167 21.05 -7.08 -1.18
C LYS A 167 19.82 -6.61 -1.97
N LEU A 168 18.67 -6.44 -1.33
CA LEU A 168 17.51 -5.89 -2.01
C LEU A 168 17.80 -4.46 -2.48
N PRO A 169 17.38 -4.08 -3.70
CA PRO A 169 17.67 -2.76 -4.24
C PRO A 169 16.94 -1.69 -3.44
N ILE A 170 17.66 -0.64 -3.02
CA ILE A 170 17.07 0.55 -2.41
C ILE A 170 16.12 1.19 -3.43
N ARG A 171 14.93 1.58 -2.95
CA ARG A 171 13.96 2.30 -3.76
C ARG A 171 13.89 3.75 -3.33
N GLU A 172 14.25 4.64 -4.25
CA GLU A 172 14.07 6.07 -4.02
C GLU A 172 12.59 6.45 -4.17
N ALA A 173 12.16 7.35 -3.29
CA ALA A 173 10.86 7.97 -3.40
C ALA A 173 10.85 8.94 -4.60
N ARG A 174 9.70 9.09 -5.25
CA ARG A 174 9.57 9.97 -6.41
C ARG A 174 9.81 11.42 -5.99
N GLU A 175 10.45 12.22 -6.83
CA GLU A 175 10.62 13.65 -6.55
C GLU A 175 9.25 14.34 -6.32
N VAL A 176 9.18 15.23 -5.33
CA VAL A 176 7.95 15.97 -5.05
C VAL A 176 7.77 17.05 -6.10
N LEU A 177 6.71 16.92 -6.89
CA LEU A 177 6.27 17.96 -7.78
C LEU A 177 5.40 18.96 -6.99
N TYR A 178 5.96 20.13 -6.70
CA TYR A 178 5.19 21.23 -6.12
C TYR A 178 4.23 21.83 -7.16
N ARG A 179 3.05 22.32 -6.72
CA ARG A 179 2.02 23.02 -7.53
C ARG A 179 1.11 22.16 -8.42
N ILE A 180 0.79 20.93 -8.03
CA ILE A 180 -0.21 20.12 -8.76
C ILE A 180 -1.63 20.58 -8.38
N VAL A 181 -2.47 20.77 -9.39
CA VAL A 181 -3.90 21.08 -9.20
C VAL A 181 -4.74 19.83 -9.43
N PHE A 182 -5.50 19.44 -8.42
CA PHE A 182 -6.46 18.34 -8.44
C PHE A 182 -7.85 18.78 -8.00
N ASP A 183 -8.86 18.10 -8.52
CA ASP A 183 -10.25 18.28 -8.10
C ASP A 183 -10.90 16.93 -7.76
N LYS A 184 -12.20 16.96 -7.43
CA LYS A 184 -12.95 15.79 -6.97
C LYS A 184 -12.89 14.62 -7.94
N LEU A 185 -12.89 14.85 -9.26
CA LEU A 185 -12.83 13.78 -10.24
C LEU A 185 -11.42 13.14 -10.30
N ASP A 186 -10.35 13.89 -10.05
CA ASP A 186 -9.00 13.31 -9.94
C ASP A 186 -8.88 12.43 -8.69
N ILE A 187 -9.37 12.92 -7.55
CA ILE A 187 -9.33 12.18 -6.28
C ILE A 187 -10.23 10.94 -6.32
N LEU A 188 -11.40 11.04 -6.95
CA LEU A 188 -12.25 9.87 -7.25
C LEU A 188 -11.50 8.83 -8.09
N SER A 189 -10.85 9.27 -9.18
CA SER A 189 -10.09 8.37 -10.06
C SER A 189 -8.94 7.70 -9.30
N LEU A 190 -8.21 8.47 -8.49
CA LEU A 190 -7.12 7.96 -7.66
C LEU A 190 -7.61 6.97 -6.60
N SER A 191 -8.69 7.29 -5.89
CA SER A 191 -9.30 6.42 -4.87
C SER A 191 -9.74 5.07 -5.48
N LYS A 192 -10.23 5.08 -6.73
CA LYS A 192 -10.55 3.86 -7.47
C LYS A 192 -9.32 3.06 -7.89
N LEU A 193 -8.28 3.72 -8.39
CA LEU A 193 -7.02 3.07 -8.75
C LEU A 193 -6.25 2.52 -7.54
N GLU A 194 -6.40 3.17 -6.38
CA GLU A 194 -5.89 2.67 -5.10
C GLU A 194 -6.62 1.41 -4.65
N HIS A 195 -7.91 1.29 -4.96
CA HIS A 195 -8.65 0.06 -4.70
C HIS A 195 -8.29 -1.06 -5.69
N ASP A 196 -8.30 -0.73 -6.99
CA ASP A 196 -8.01 -1.66 -8.09
C ASP A 196 -7.29 -0.94 -9.23
N GLY A 197 -5.97 -1.14 -9.30
CA GLY A 197 -5.12 -0.57 -10.35
C GLY A 197 -5.27 -1.24 -11.72
N LEU A 198 -5.98 -2.37 -11.80
CA LEU A 198 -6.28 -3.07 -13.07
C LEU A 198 -7.64 -2.68 -13.66
N VAL A 199 -8.37 -1.77 -13.02
CA VAL A 199 -9.66 -1.29 -13.53
C VAL A 199 -9.51 -0.75 -14.95
N ARG A 200 -10.40 -1.17 -15.85
CA ARG A 200 -10.40 -0.67 -17.22
C ARG A 200 -10.90 0.76 -17.24
N ILE A 201 -10.30 1.60 -18.08
CA ILE A 201 -10.73 3.00 -18.26
C ILE A 201 -12.20 3.09 -18.66
N THR A 202 -12.69 2.12 -19.45
CA THR A 202 -14.11 2.05 -19.82
C THR A 202 -15.01 1.90 -18.61
N ASP A 203 -14.65 1.03 -17.69
CA ASP A 203 -15.45 0.73 -16.50
C ASP A 203 -15.36 1.89 -15.51
N LEU A 204 -14.15 2.43 -15.32
CA LEU A 204 -13.92 3.64 -14.53
C LEU A 204 -14.71 4.85 -15.08
N SER A 205 -14.76 5.03 -16.40
CA SER A 205 -15.51 6.14 -17.03
C SER A 205 -17.02 6.04 -16.82
N ARG A 206 -17.56 4.82 -16.87
CA ARG A 206 -18.99 4.54 -16.62
C ARG A 206 -19.34 4.82 -15.17
N GLU A 207 -18.52 4.34 -14.24
CA GLU A 207 -18.73 4.54 -12.81
C GLU A 207 -18.63 6.02 -12.42
N LEU A 208 -17.63 6.73 -12.94
CA LEU A 208 -17.43 8.16 -12.70
C LEU A 208 -18.33 9.07 -13.54
N LYS A 209 -19.25 8.48 -14.33
CA LYS A 209 -20.20 9.19 -15.22
C LYS A 209 -19.52 10.29 -16.07
N THR A 210 -18.34 9.97 -16.60
CA THR A 210 -17.48 10.92 -17.33
C THR A 210 -17.13 10.36 -18.71
N ASN A 211 -16.94 11.23 -19.70
CA ASN A 211 -16.49 10.81 -21.03
C ASN A 211 -15.13 10.08 -20.95
N ARG A 212 -15.01 8.93 -21.64
CA ARG A 212 -13.80 8.10 -21.66
C ARG A 212 -12.54 8.86 -22.07
N LYS A 213 -12.61 9.71 -23.11
CA LYS A 213 -11.45 10.48 -23.59
C LYS A 213 -11.03 11.53 -22.57
N THR A 214 -12.00 12.20 -21.94
CA THR A 214 -11.74 13.16 -20.86
C THR A 214 -11.06 12.48 -19.68
N LEU A 215 -11.55 11.31 -19.26
CA LEU A 215 -10.94 10.55 -18.17
C LEU A 215 -9.52 10.11 -18.53
N GLU A 216 -9.31 9.53 -19.72
CA GLU A 216 -7.98 9.13 -20.19
C GLU A 216 -6.99 10.29 -20.21
N TYR A 217 -7.41 11.45 -20.71
CA TYR A 217 -6.60 12.66 -20.69
C TYR A 217 -6.22 13.07 -19.26
N ARG A 218 -7.19 13.11 -18.34
CA ARG A 218 -6.94 13.48 -16.94
C ARG A 218 -6.04 12.49 -16.21
N LEU A 219 -6.22 11.19 -16.45
CA LEU A 219 -5.34 10.15 -15.91
C LEU A 219 -3.89 10.39 -16.31
N ARG A 220 -3.65 10.63 -17.61
CA ARG A 220 -2.31 10.84 -18.17
C ARG A 220 -1.67 12.18 -17.86
N THR A 221 -2.43 13.22 -17.55
CA THR A 221 -1.90 14.58 -17.39
C THR A 221 -1.93 15.09 -15.96
N ARG A 222 -2.91 14.66 -15.16
CA ARG A 222 -3.15 15.14 -13.78
C ARG A 222 -2.94 14.02 -12.77
N VAL A 223 -3.75 12.96 -12.84
CA VAL A 223 -3.76 11.89 -11.82
C VAL A 223 -2.42 11.17 -11.72
N ARG A 224 -1.69 11.00 -12.85
CA ARG A 224 -0.34 10.43 -12.83
C ARG A 224 0.67 11.15 -11.93
N ASN A 225 0.44 12.43 -11.65
CA ASN A 225 1.34 13.22 -10.80
C ASN A 225 0.91 13.14 -9.32
N LEU A 226 -0.29 12.60 -9.04
CA LEU A 226 -0.82 12.34 -7.70
C LEU A 226 -0.46 10.93 -7.19
N ILE A 227 0.24 10.13 -8.00
CA ILE A 227 0.58 8.73 -7.73
C ILE A 227 2.09 8.61 -7.56
N GLU A 228 2.50 7.97 -6.47
CA GLU A 228 3.91 7.61 -6.21
C GLU A 228 4.36 6.48 -7.15
N GLY A 229 3.47 5.51 -7.38
CA GLY A 229 3.64 4.42 -8.33
C GLY A 229 2.53 3.37 -8.16
N PHE A 230 2.59 2.30 -8.94
CA PHE A 230 1.72 1.14 -8.73
C PHE A 230 2.45 0.07 -7.91
N SER A 231 1.80 -0.40 -6.85
CA SER A 231 2.22 -1.56 -6.08
C SER A 231 1.75 -2.85 -6.72
N LEU A 232 2.57 -3.89 -6.62
CA LEU A 232 2.21 -5.28 -6.90
C LEU A 232 2.31 -6.09 -5.61
N GLU A 233 1.25 -6.81 -5.27
CA GLU A 233 1.18 -7.70 -4.12
C GLU A 233 0.73 -9.09 -4.58
N LEU A 234 1.39 -10.13 -4.05
CA LEU A 234 1.03 -11.53 -4.28
C LEU A 234 0.72 -12.22 -2.95
N ASN A 235 -0.56 -12.42 -2.67
CA ASN A 235 -1.05 -13.09 -1.46
C ASN A 235 -1.02 -14.61 -1.66
N LEU A 236 0.18 -15.19 -1.60
CA LEU A 236 0.41 -16.60 -1.91
C LEU A 236 0.39 -17.52 -0.70
N LEU A 237 0.52 -16.96 0.50
CA LEU A 237 0.58 -17.69 1.76
C LEU A 237 -0.68 -17.40 2.58
N GLU A 238 -1.08 -18.34 3.42
CA GLU A 238 -2.11 -18.09 4.43
C GLU A 238 -1.51 -17.35 5.64
N TYR A 239 -2.36 -16.70 6.44
CA TYR A 239 -1.90 -15.85 7.56
C TYR A 239 -1.14 -16.64 8.63
N ASP A 240 -1.48 -17.90 8.85
CA ASP A 240 -0.75 -18.83 9.72
C ASP A 240 0.63 -19.20 9.19
N GLU A 241 0.82 -19.21 7.87
CA GLU A 241 2.11 -19.49 7.22
C GLU A 241 3.01 -18.24 7.18
N ALA A 242 2.42 -17.07 6.99
CA ALA A 242 3.09 -15.78 6.97
C ALA A 242 2.24 -14.72 7.69
N PRO A 243 2.33 -14.64 9.04
CA PRO A 243 1.61 -13.64 9.80
C PRO A 243 2.01 -12.24 9.37
N LYS A 244 1.09 -11.29 9.54
CA LYS A 244 1.37 -9.89 9.30
C LYS A 244 2.11 -9.31 10.50
N HIS A 245 3.24 -8.66 10.25
CA HIS A 245 4.04 -7.96 11.24
C HIS A 245 4.15 -6.48 10.87
N LEU A 246 4.09 -5.62 11.87
CA LEU A 246 4.46 -4.22 11.79
C LEU A 246 5.81 -4.04 12.48
N PHE A 247 6.77 -3.50 11.73
CA PHE A 247 8.04 -3.04 12.27
C PHE A 247 8.06 -1.52 12.23
N VAL A 248 8.42 -0.89 13.34
CA VAL A 248 8.67 0.55 13.38
C VAL A 248 10.11 0.80 13.82
N ILE A 249 10.85 1.57 13.03
CA ILE A 249 12.31 1.64 13.05
C ILE A 249 12.73 3.11 13.13
N TRP A 250 13.70 3.41 13.99
CA TRP A 250 14.22 4.75 14.28
C TRP A 250 15.73 4.80 14.05
N GLY A 251 16.21 5.89 13.46
CA GLY A 251 17.65 6.13 13.30
C GLY A 251 17.99 6.80 11.96
N ASP A 252 19.29 6.99 11.74
CA ASP A 252 19.79 7.72 10.57
C ASP A 252 19.80 6.89 9.27
N HIS A 253 19.56 5.58 9.37
CA HIS A 253 19.56 4.66 8.23
C HIS A 253 18.18 4.09 7.90
N VAL A 254 17.10 4.65 8.48
CA VAL A 254 15.71 4.19 8.23
C VAL A 254 15.32 4.22 6.75
N TYR A 255 15.92 5.11 5.96
CA TYR A 255 15.68 5.17 4.51
C TYR A 255 16.05 3.87 3.78
N LYS A 256 17.00 3.07 4.32
CA LYS A 256 17.37 1.77 3.75
C LYS A 256 16.25 0.75 3.86
N LEU A 257 15.27 0.95 4.75
CA LEU A 257 14.06 0.11 4.81
C LEU A 257 13.29 0.15 3.49
N SER A 258 13.46 1.19 2.67
CA SER A 258 12.88 1.25 1.32
C SER A 258 13.23 0.07 0.43
N SER A 259 14.33 -0.66 0.68
CA SER A 259 14.69 -1.83 -0.12
C SER A 259 13.72 -3.00 0.07
N THR A 260 13.02 -3.07 1.21
CA THR A 260 12.10 -4.18 1.51
C THR A 260 10.84 -4.15 0.65
N VAL A 261 10.56 -3.05 -0.07
CA VAL A 261 9.52 -3.03 -1.11
C VAL A 261 9.79 -4.03 -2.24
N ALA A 262 11.03 -4.51 -2.36
CA ALA A 262 11.43 -5.57 -3.30
C ALA A 262 11.34 -6.98 -2.71
N SER A 263 10.89 -7.11 -1.46
CA SER A 263 10.57 -8.40 -0.82
C SER A 263 9.63 -9.22 -1.69
N PRO A 264 9.79 -10.55 -1.81
CA PRO A 264 8.83 -11.40 -2.50
C PRO A 264 7.48 -11.51 -1.76
N TYR A 265 7.40 -11.00 -0.53
CA TYR A 265 6.21 -11.03 0.31
C TYR A 265 5.45 -9.70 0.25
N PRO A 266 4.10 -9.70 0.39
CA PRO A 266 3.31 -8.48 0.52
C PRO A 266 3.91 -7.56 1.58
N THR A 267 4.29 -6.35 1.17
CA THR A 267 5.02 -5.40 2.00
C THR A 267 4.53 -3.98 1.73
N GLU A 268 4.26 -3.20 2.78
CA GLU A 268 3.98 -1.77 2.71
C GLU A 268 5.04 -1.03 3.52
N VAL A 269 5.79 -0.13 2.89
CA VAL A 269 6.84 0.65 3.55
C VAL A 269 6.45 2.11 3.62
N TYR A 270 6.41 2.62 4.84
CA TYR A 270 6.13 4.01 5.16
C TYR A 270 7.42 4.68 5.62
N LEU A 271 7.79 5.80 5.00
CA LEU A 271 9.01 6.53 5.32
C LEU A 271 8.71 7.91 5.90
N GLY A 272 9.34 8.24 7.00
CA GLY A 272 9.56 9.59 7.53
C GLY A 272 11.05 9.93 7.51
N ASP A 273 11.43 11.01 8.20
CA ASP A 273 12.81 11.52 8.15
C ASP A 273 13.77 10.72 9.03
N LYS A 274 13.35 10.39 10.26
CA LYS A 274 14.11 9.58 11.24
C LYS A 274 13.35 8.35 11.73
N VAL A 275 12.18 8.11 11.15
CA VAL A 275 11.32 6.96 11.43
C VAL A 275 10.93 6.32 10.11
N ALA A 276 10.84 5.00 10.10
CA ALA A 276 10.09 4.27 9.09
C ALA A 276 9.19 3.22 9.75
N ALA A 277 8.09 2.88 9.08
CA ALA A 277 7.21 1.79 9.48
C ALA A 277 7.06 0.83 8.30
N MET A 278 6.92 -0.46 8.58
CA MET A 278 6.71 -1.46 7.54
C MET A 278 5.72 -2.51 8.01
N LEU A 279 4.69 -2.73 7.20
CA LEU A 279 3.81 -3.91 7.31
C LEU A 279 4.32 -4.98 6.34
N ILE A 280 4.47 -6.20 6.79
CA ILE A 280 4.92 -7.32 5.96
C ILE A 280 4.23 -8.62 6.36
N ASP A 281 3.83 -9.42 5.38
CA ASP A 281 3.41 -10.80 5.60
C ASP A 281 4.66 -11.68 5.64
N LEU A 282 5.21 -11.95 6.83
CA LEU A 282 6.55 -12.51 7.00
C LEU A 282 6.48 -13.99 7.39
N PRO A 283 6.96 -14.92 6.54
CA PRO A 283 7.03 -16.33 6.93
C PRO A 283 8.01 -16.55 8.09
N SER A 284 7.66 -17.45 9.01
CA SER A 284 8.50 -17.75 10.18
C SER A 284 9.94 -18.13 9.82
N LYS A 285 10.14 -18.83 8.68
CA LYS A 285 11.47 -19.23 8.19
C LYS A 285 12.39 -18.04 7.84
N GLU A 286 11.82 -16.89 7.49
CA GLU A 286 12.56 -15.69 7.10
C GLU A 286 12.85 -14.77 8.31
N ARG A 287 12.15 -15.00 9.44
CA ARG A 287 12.09 -14.05 10.55
C ARG A 287 13.47 -13.68 11.08
N LEU A 288 14.33 -14.65 11.38
CA LEU A 288 15.66 -14.36 11.95
C LEU A 288 16.52 -13.51 11.01
N GLY A 289 16.62 -13.91 9.73
CA GLY A 289 17.41 -13.16 8.75
C GLY A 289 16.85 -11.75 8.48
N PHE A 290 15.53 -11.59 8.59
CA PHE A 290 14.90 -10.28 8.51
C PHE A 290 15.21 -9.41 9.75
N LEU A 291 15.14 -9.98 10.96
CA LEU A 291 15.47 -9.29 12.21
C LEU A 291 16.94 -8.83 12.24
N ASP A 292 17.86 -9.67 11.77
CA ASP A 292 19.28 -9.30 11.63
C ASP A 292 19.44 -8.08 10.70
N TYR A 293 18.71 -8.07 9.58
CA TYR A 293 18.73 -6.96 8.64
C TYR A 293 18.20 -5.67 9.26
N ILE A 294 16.99 -5.67 9.85
CA ILE A 294 16.43 -4.43 10.43
C ILE A 294 17.22 -3.92 11.63
N SER A 295 17.86 -4.81 12.40
CA SER A 295 18.73 -4.42 13.51
C SER A 295 19.97 -3.66 13.03
N SER A 296 20.39 -3.85 11.78
CA SER A 296 21.47 -3.07 11.15
C SER A 296 21.04 -1.66 10.70
N LEU A 297 19.73 -1.37 10.69
CA LEU A 297 19.19 -0.09 10.22
C LEU A 297 18.96 0.92 11.35
N GLY A 298 18.74 0.44 12.58
CA GLY A 298 18.47 1.28 13.74
C GLY A 298 17.73 0.52 14.84
N GLU A 299 17.25 1.27 15.84
CA GLU A 299 16.38 0.73 16.88
C GLU A 299 15.02 0.39 16.27
N TRP A 300 14.39 -0.69 16.74
CA TRP A 300 13.10 -1.12 16.19
C TRP A 300 12.16 -1.68 17.25
N ARG A 301 10.86 -1.63 16.93
CA ARG A 301 9.78 -2.32 17.65
C ARG A 301 8.99 -3.16 16.67
N GLU A 302 8.58 -4.35 17.13
CA GLU A 302 7.76 -5.29 16.38
C GLU A 302 6.38 -5.39 17.02
N TYR A 303 5.35 -5.46 16.18
CA TYR A 303 3.99 -5.81 16.56
C TYR A 303 3.44 -6.86 15.60
N GLN A 304 2.84 -7.91 16.11
CA GLN A 304 2.03 -8.82 15.31
C GLN A 304 0.65 -8.22 15.08
N ILE A 305 0.19 -8.30 13.84
CA ILE A 305 -1.01 -7.63 13.37
C ILE A 305 -2.14 -8.64 13.21
N ALA A 306 -3.29 -8.40 13.84
CA ALA A 306 -4.47 -9.24 13.68
C ALA A 306 -4.97 -9.29 12.22
N PRO A 307 -5.67 -10.36 11.78
CA PRO A 307 -6.15 -10.46 10.40
C PRO A 307 -7.41 -9.62 10.10
N ASP A 308 -8.12 -9.15 11.11
CA ASP A 308 -9.44 -8.49 11.04
C ASP A 308 -9.37 -6.97 10.86
N TRP A 309 -8.73 -6.52 9.78
CA TRP A 309 -8.46 -5.09 9.57
C TRP A 309 -9.54 -4.41 8.73
N GLN A 310 -9.88 -3.19 9.12
CA GLN A 310 -10.71 -2.29 8.31
C GLN A 310 -9.80 -1.45 7.42
N TYR A 311 -10.23 -1.22 6.18
CA TYR A 311 -9.52 -0.38 5.21
C TYR A 311 -10.48 0.52 4.45
N LYS A 312 -10.07 1.77 4.21
CA LYS A 312 -10.77 2.77 3.40
C LYS A 312 -9.80 3.40 2.40
N PRO A 313 -10.19 3.53 1.11
CA PRO A 313 -9.40 4.25 0.10
C PRO A 313 -9.51 5.76 0.30
N LEU A 314 -8.78 6.56 -0.48
CA LEU A 314 -8.63 8.01 -0.28
C LEU A 314 -9.97 8.70 -0.01
N PRO A 315 -10.09 9.54 1.03
CA PRO A 315 -11.38 10.08 1.45
C PRO A 315 -11.86 11.18 0.50
N VAL A 316 -12.53 10.76 -0.58
CA VAL A 316 -13.06 11.67 -1.60
C VAL A 316 -13.98 12.73 -1.00
N ASN A 317 -14.80 12.35 -0.02
CA ASN A 317 -15.75 13.24 0.63
C ASN A 317 -15.08 14.31 1.50
N ALA A 318 -13.79 14.15 1.80
CA ALA A 318 -13.00 15.14 2.54
C ALA A 318 -12.52 16.30 1.67
N LEU A 319 -12.69 16.22 0.35
CA LEU A 319 -12.27 17.29 -0.55
C LEU A 319 -13.37 18.37 -0.63
N ALA A 320 -13.14 19.50 0.01
CA ALA A 320 -14.03 20.66 0.02
C ALA A 320 -14.00 21.45 -1.30
N GLY A 321 -12.87 21.42 -2.02
CA GLY A 321 -12.66 22.15 -3.26
C GLY A 321 -11.37 21.78 -3.97
N LYS A 322 -10.99 22.54 -5.00
CA LYS A 322 -9.70 22.33 -5.69
C LYS A 322 -8.56 22.47 -4.69
N ASN A 323 -7.71 21.45 -4.58
CA ASN A 323 -6.58 21.39 -3.64
C ASN A 323 -6.94 21.62 -2.15
N MET A 324 -8.22 21.55 -1.77
CA MET A 324 -8.67 21.95 -0.44
C MET A 324 -9.35 20.81 0.27
N TRP A 325 -8.74 20.37 1.37
CA TRP A 325 -9.26 19.36 2.27
C TRP A 325 -10.07 20.01 3.40
N MET A 326 -11.14 19.35 3.85
CA MET A 326 -11.95 19.81 4.97
C MET A 326 -11.15 19.81 6.27
N SER A 327 -11.41 20.76 7.15
CA SER A 327 -10.79 20.82 8.49
C SER A 327 -11.48 19.93 9.52
N VAL A 328 -12.69 19.43 9.24
CA VAL A 328 -13.45 18.60 10.17
C VAL A 328 -12.88 17.19 10.25
N ILE A 329 -12.98 16.58 11.44
CA ILE A 329 -12.46 15.23 11.71
C ILE A 329 -13.50 14.16 11.37
N THR A 330 -14.78 14.44 11.62
CA THR A 330 -15.94 13.58 11.31
C THR A 330 -16.96 14.37 10.48
N LEU A 331 -17.81 13.67 9.73
CA LEU A 331 -18.92 14.28 8.98
C LEU A 331 -20.18 14.42 9.84
#